data_AF-A0A930EV97-F1
#
_entry.id   AF-A0A930EV97-F1
#
_cell.length_a   1.000
_cell.length_b   1.000
_cell.length_c   1.000
_cell.angle_alpha   90.00
_cell.angle_beta   90.00
_cell.angle_gamma   90.00
#
_symmetry.space_group_name_H-M   'P 1'
#
loop_
_entity.id
_entity.type
_entity.pdbx_description
1 polymer ?
#
loop_
_entity_poly.entity_id
_entity_poly.type
_entity_poly.pdbx_seq_one_letter_code
_entity_poly.pdbx_strand_id
1 'polypeptide(L)'
;AGQGANAKSVHIISNHWEELRDGIYQELNRGVTILDGRGGFNSEAKNVVLVVVSTRQYASLISLINRIDPKAFVITNDASDMHGEGFTYASSNI
;
A
#
# COMPACT_ATOMS: atom_id res chain seq x y z
N ALA A 1 18.79 -14.00 3.40
CA ALA A 1 18.20 -12.67 3.19
C ALA A 1 17.20 -12.79 2.05
N GLY A 2 15.91 -12.61 2.32
CA GLY A 2 14.87 -12.67 1.29
C GLY A 2 15.12 -11.63 0.21
N GLN A 3 14.76 -11.93 -1.04
CA GLN A 3 14.87 -10.98 -2.16
C GLN A 3 13.78 -9.90 -2.03
N GLY A 4 13.94 -8.98 -1.09
CA GLY A 4 13.03 -7.86 -0.83
C GLY A 4 13.65 -6.48 -1.04
N ALA A 5 14.90 -6.39 -1.52
CA ALA A 5 15.76 -5.20 -1.41
C ALA A 5 15.26 -3.88 -2.08
N ASN A 6 14.06 -3.82 -2.66
CA ASN A 6 13.53 -2.65 -3.36
C ASN A 6 12.00 -2.52 -3.27
N ALA A 7 11.43 -2.68 -2.08
CA ALA A 7 10.01 -2.48 -1.83
C ALA A 7 9.75 -1.40 -0.79
N LYS A 8 8.56 -0.80 -0.88
CA LYS A 8 8.04 0.20 0.04
C LYS A 8 6.73 -0.31 0.63
N SER A 9 6.63 -0.31 1.96
CA SER A 9 5.36 -0.47 2.65
C SER A 9 4.73 0.92 2.80
N VAL A 10 3.54 1.10 2.25
CA VAL A 10 2.85 2.38 2.22
C VAL A 10 1.53 2.25 2.96
N HIS A 11 1.32 3.13 3.93
CA HIS A 11 0.07 3.29 4.65
C HIS A 11 -0.61 4.57 4.16
N ILE A 12 -1.85 4.46 3.70
CA ILE A 12 -2.61 5.57 3.12
C ILE A 12 -3.86 5.76 3.96
N ILE A 13 -3.97 6.92 4.60
CA ILE A 13 -5.12 7.31 5.41
C ILE A 13 -5.95 8.27 4.56
N SER A 14 -7.16 7.86 4.21
CA SER A 14 -8.05 8.61 3.32
C SER A 14 -9.53 8.27 3.59
N ASN A 15 -10.41 9.24 3.34
CA ASN A 15 -11.86 9.00 3.33
C ASN A 15 -12.32 8.31 2.03
N HIS A 16 -11.47 8.30 0.99
CA HIS A 16 -11.71 7.69 -0.33
C HIS A 16 -11.01 6.33 -0.45
N TRP A 17 -10.91 5.58 0.65
CA TRP A 17 -10.15 4.34 0.73
C TRP A 17 -10.67 3.24 -0.22
N GLU A 18 -11.97 3.21 -0.54
CA GLU A 18 -12.56 2.25 -1.49
C GLU A 18 -12.10 2.52 -2.93
N GLU A 19 -12.14 3.80 -3.35
CA GLU A 19 -11.63 4.21 -4.66
C GLU A 19 -10.14 3.94 -4.79
N LEU A 20 -9.38 4.18 -3.71
CA LEU A 20 -7.95 3.84 -3.65
C LEU A 20 -7.72 2.34 -3.75
N ARG A 21 -8.48 1.51 -3.02
CA ARG A 21 -8.42 0.04 -3.11
C ARG A 21 -8.59 -0.40 -4.57
N ASP A 22 -9.64 0.09 -5.21
CA ASP A 22 -9.99 -0.32 -6.58
C ASP A 22 -8.96 0.17 -7.60
N GLY A 23 -8.51 1.42 -7.49
CA GLY A 23 -7.46 1.98 -8.34
C GLY A 23 -6.12 1.27 -8.18
N ILE A 24 -5.73 0.94 -6.95
CA ILE A 24 -4.48 0.19 -6.68
C ILE A 24 -4.55 -1.20 -7.31
N TYR A 25 -5.69 -1.88 -7.21
CA TYR A 25 -5.88 -3.18 -7.84
C TYR A 25 -5.81 -3.08 -9.36
N GLN A 26 -6.55 -2.14 -9.97
CA GLN A 26 -6.69 -2.03 -11.42
C GLN A 26 -5.43 -1.49 -12.11
N GLU A 27 -4.76 -0.50 -11.54
CA GLU A 27 -3.64 0.20 -12.20
C GLU A 27 -2.27 -0.36 -11.81
N LEU A 28 -2.14 -0.95 -10.62
CA LEU A 28 -0.85 -1.45 -10.11
C LEU A 28 -0.81 -2.97 -9.97
N ASN A 29 -1.94 -3.67 -10.13
CA ASN A 29 -2.08 -5.10 -9.92
C ASN A 29 -1.54 -5.53 -8.55
N ARG A 30 -1.97 -4.81 -7.50
CA ARG A 30 -1.60 -5.07 -6.10
C ARG A 30 -2.84 -5.25 -5.24
N GLY A 31 -2.80 -6.25 -4.37
CA GLY A 31 -3.73 -6.36 -3.25
C GLY A 31 -3.40 -5.33 -2.17
N VAL A 32 -4.40 -5.02 -1.35
CA VAL A 32 -4.25 -4.14 -0.19
C VAL A 32 -4.83 -4.81 1.04
N THR A 33 -4.33 -4.45 2.20
CA THR A 33 -4.93 -4.79 3.50
C THR A 33 -5.58 -3.53 4.05
N ILE A 34 -6.81 -3.65 4.56
CA ILE A 34 -7.48 -2.55 5.27
C ILE A 34 -7.24 -2.73 6.76
N LEU A 35 -6.72 -1.68 7.40
CA LEU A 35 -6.53 -1.63 8.85
C LEU A 35 -7.52 -0.64 9.46
N ASP A 36 -8.19 -1.07 10.54
CA ASP A 36 -9.05 -0.21 11.33
C ASP A 36 -8.21 0.69 12.23
N GLY A 37 -8.34 2.00 12.04
CA GLY A 37 -7.65 3.04 12.79
C GLY A 37 -8.60 3.96 13.53
N ARG A 38 -8.04 4.74 14.45
CA ARG A 38 -8.76 5.80 15.17
C ARG A 38 -7.90 7.07 15.24
N GLY A 39 -8.49 8.21 14.91
CA GLY A 39 -7.82 9.50 15.01
C GLY A 39 -7.49 9.86 16.46
N GLY A 40 -6.23 10.19 16.76
CA GLY A 40 -5.81 10.52 18.12
C GLY A 40 -6.41 11.80 18.69
N PHE A 41 -6.86 12.72 17.84
CA PHE A 41 -7.43 14.02 18.25
C PHE A 41 -8.94 13.95 18.54
N ASN A 42 -9.71 13.34 17.64
CA ASN A 42 -11.18 13.34 17.69
C ASN A 42 -11.80 11.95 17.88
N SER A 43 -10.99 10.89 18.01
CA SER A 43 -11.44 9.51 18.14
C SER A 43 -12.30 8.98 16.98
N GLU A 44 -12.30 9.67 15.83
CA GLU A 44 -13.03 9.20 14.65
C GLU A 44 -12.41 7.93 14.09
N ALA A 45 -13.26 7.00 13.65
CA ALA A 45 -12.83 5.83 12.89
C ALA A 45 -12.14 6.28 11.58
N LYS A 46 -11.06 5.59 11.23
CA LYS A 46 -10.30 5.80 9.99
C LYS A 46 -10.01 4.44 9.37
N ASN A 47 -10.20 4.33 8.06
CA ASN A 47 -9.69 3.19 7.30
C ASN A 47 -8.31 3.53 6.79
N VAL A 48 -7.34 2.64 7.04
CA VAL A 48 -5.97 2.79 6.54
C VAL A 48 -5.72 1.70 5.50
N VAL A 49 -5.39 2.12 4.29
CA VAL A 49 -4.98 1.21 3.21
C VAL A 49 -3.51 0.92 3.36
N LEU A 50 -3.16 -0.32 3.66
CA LEU A 50 -1.79 -0.83 3.63
C LEU A 50 -1.54 -1.52 2.30
N VAL A 51 -0.49 -1.08 1.60
CA VAL A 51 -0.03 -1.69 0.36
C VAL A 51 1.49 -1.79 0.34
N VAL A 52 2.01 -2.89 -0.19
CA VAL A 52 3.42 -3.04 -0.50
C VAL A 52 3.61 -2.90 -2.00
N VAL A 53 4.48 -1.98 -2.40
CA VAL A 53 4.81 -1.71 -3.81
C VAL A 53 6.30 -1.76 -4.04
N SER A 54 6.72 -2.11 -5.26
CA SER A 54 8.13 -1.91 -5.64
C SER A 54 8.48 -0.41 -5.68
N THR A 55 9.76 -0.08 -5.53
CA THR A 55 10.25 1.31 -5.70
C THR A 55 9.82 1.92 -7.05
N ARG A 56 9.70 1.10 -8.11
CA ARG A 56 9.22 1.56 -9.44
C ARG A 56 7.72 1.90 -9.44
N GLN A 57 6.90 1.10 -8.77
CA GLN A 57 5.46 1.31 -8.66
C GLN A 57 5.10 2.48 -7.72
N TYR A 58 6.02 2.86 -6.81
CA TYR A 58 5.77 3.92 -5.83
C TYR A 58 5.38 5.26 -6.46
N ALA A 59 6.05 5.68 -7.54
CA ALA A 59 5.71 6.93 -8.22
C ALA A 59 4.27 6.90 -8.77
N SER A 60 3.88 5.82 -9.44
CA SER A 60 2.52 5.62 -9.94
C SER A 60 1.49 5.58 -8.82
N LEU A 61 1.82 4.96 -7.68
CA LEU A 61 0.96 4.95 -6.49
C LEU A 61 0.72 6.38 -5.97
N ILE A 62 1.77 7.20 -5.85
CA ILE A 62 1.63 8.59 -5.40
C ILE A 62 0.79 9.42 -6.39
N SER A 63 0.98 9.23 -7.70
CA SER A 63 0.14 9.88 -8.71
C SER A 63 -1.33 9.47 -8.61
N LEU A 64 -1.61 8.18 -8.40
CA LEU A 64 -2.96 7.65 -8.18
C LEU A 64 -3.60 8.26 -6.93
N ILE A 65 -2.87 8.24 -5.79
CA ILE A 65 -3.34 8.81 -4.52
C ILE A 65 -3.70 10.28 -4.70
N ASN A 66 -2.80 11.08 -5.28
CA ASN A 66 -3.04 12.51 -5.47
C ASN A 66 -4.21 12.80 -6.42
N ARG A 67 -4.47 11.93 -7.40
CA ARG A 67 -5.59 12.05 -8.32
C ARG A 67 -6.94 11.72 -7.65
N ILE A 68 -6.97 10.73 -6.77
CA ILE A 68 -8.18 10.30 -6.06
C ILE A 68 -8.45 11.19 -4.85
N ASP A 69 -7.46 11.33 -3.97
CA ASP A 69 -7.54 12.13 -2.76
C ASP A 69 -6.25 12.93 -2.53
N PRO A 70 -6.18 14.19 -2.98
CA PRO A 70 -5.02 15.06 -2.74
C PRO A 70 -4.84 15.45 -1.27
N LYS A 71 -5.78 15.11 -0.38
CA LYS A 71 -5.69 15.32 1.07
C LYS A 71 -5.33 14.06 1.83
N ALA A 72 -5.07 12.94 1.15
CA ALA A 72 -4.67 11.70 1.78
C ALA A 72 -3.35 11.89 2.55
N PHE A 73 -3.27 11.28 3.74
CA PHE A 73 -2.05 11.24 4.53
C PHE A 73 -1.32 9.92 4.26
N VAL A 74 -0.06 10.00 3.85
CA VAL A 74 0.73 8.85 3.38
C VAL A 74 1.97 8.68 4.24
N ILE A 75 2.17 7.47 4.78
CA ILE A 75 3.38 7.06 5.49
C ILE A 75 4.07 5.97 4.69
N THR A 76 5.34 6.16 4.39
CA THR A 76 6.14 5.22 3.59
C THR A 76 7.32 4.70 4.40
N ASN A 77 7.47 3.37 4.45
CA ASN A 77 8.60 2.69 5.07
C ASN A 77 9.32 1.83 4.03
N ASP A 78 10.64 1.74 4.14
CA ASP A 78 11.44 0.83 3.32
C ASP A 78 11.29 -0.60 3.86
N ALA A 79 10.95 -1.53 2.98
CA ALA A 79 10.81 -2.94 3.33
C ALA A 79 12.04 -3.70 2.84
N SER A 80 12.80 -4.29 3.77
CA SER A 80 14.08 -4.96 3.51
C SER A 80 14.00 -6.49 3.51
N ASP A 81 13.11 -7.08 4.31
CA ASP A 81 12.87 -8.53 4.35
C ASP A 81 11.36 -8.79 4.40
N MET A 82 10.85 -9.50 3.40
CA MET A 82 9.42 -9.79 3.26
C MET A 82 9.25 -11.26 2.90
N HIS A 83 8.32 -11.91 3.59
CA HIS A 83 8.01 -13.33 3.44
C HIS A 83 6.57 -13.50 2.94
N GLY A 84 6.35 -14.26 1.86
CA GLY A 84 5.01 -14.59 1.36
C GLY A 84 4.84 -14.58 -0.16
N GLU A 85 3.61 -14.86 -0.59
CA GLU A 85 3.17 -14.83 -1.98
C GLU A 85 3.41 -13.47 -2.62
N GLY A 86 3.99 -13.47 -3.83
CA GLY A 86 4.35 -12.26 -4.56
C GLY A 86 5.67 -11.59 -4.14
N PHE A 87 6.37 -12.07 -3.11
CA PHE A 87 7.62 -11.48 -2.62
C PHE A 87 8.76 -12.46 -2.30
N THR A 88 8.48 -13.74 -2.02
CA THR A 88 9.55 -14.67 -1.57
C THR A 88 9.39 -16.12 -2.01
N TYR A 89 8.26 -16.51 -2.61
CA TYR A 89 8.20 -17.79 -3.30
C TYR A 89 8.78 -17.61 -4.71
N ALA A 90 10.04 -18.02 -4.87
CA ALA A 90 10.54 -18.36 -6.20
C ALA A 90 9.54 -19.36 -6.80
N SER A 91 9.15 -19.11 -8.05
CA SER A 91 8.28 -19.95 -8.86
C SER A 91 8.50 -21.42 -8.54
N SER A 92 7.64 -22.00 -7.72
CA SER A 92 7.58 -23.44 -7.57
C SER A 92 6.81 -23.91 -8.78
N ASN A 93 7.54 -24.26 -9.83
CA ASN A 93 6.98 -25.00 -10.96
C ASN A 93 6.26 -26.23 -10.40
N ILE A 94 4.93 -26.22 -10.49
CA ILE A 94 4.13 -27.43 -10.62
C ILE A 94 3.55 -27.38 -12.03
#